data_AF-I3R9Y5-F1
#
_entry.id   AF-I3R9Y5-F1
#
_cell.length_a   1.000
_cell.length_b   1.000
_cell.length_c   1.000
_cell.angle_alpha   90.00
_cell.angle_beta   90.00
_cell.angle_gamma   90.00
#
_symmetry.space_group_name_H-M   'P 1'
#
loop_
_entity.id
_entity.type
_entity.pdbx_description
1 polymer ?
#
loop_
_entity_poly.entity_id
_entity_poly.type
_entity_poly.pdbx_seq_one_letter_code
_entity_poly.pdbx_strand_id
1 'polypeptide(L)'
;MATLHLTPVQLVAHEEVALAEAVSHIPVLGAAGFVLVILSAMKSTSSGINATLFGTARLVHKIATEGALPRLFSFRNREGIPVYSLLVMGGLTAAFAALGTLKQITEFGSVAFLVSFAVTNYTNLRLADETGSNRIVPALGLLGTTAAIPIVLYHLYRTDIQILFWTIGIFILVFLFEFLYLERSPFEPGVEGET
;
A
#
# COMPACT_ATOMS: atom_id res chain seq x y z
N MET A 1 17.97 -21.14 0.08
CA MET A 1 17.67 -19.74 0.49
C MET A 1 18.90 -19.18 1.17
N ALA A 2 19.37 -17.98 0.80
CA ALA A 2 20.59 -17.38 1.36
C ALA A 2 20.50 -17.22 2.88
N THR A 3 19.33 -16.95 3.44
CA THR A 3 19.06 -16.80 4.87
C THR A 3 19.39 -18.02 5.73
N LEU A 4 19.58 -19.21 5.14
CA LEU A 4 20.06 -20.41 5.86
C LEU A 4 21.51 -20.28 6.34
N HIS A 5 22.25 -19.28 5.86
CA HIS A 5 23.61 -18.97 6.33
C HIS A 5 23.62 -18.16 7.63
N LEU A 6 22.46 -17.83 8.21
CA LEU A 6 22.34 -17.17 9.52
C LEU A 6 21.71 -18.08 10.56
N THR A 7 22.18 -17.97 11.80
CA THR A 7 21.49 -18.55 12.96
C THR A 7 20.22 -17.75 13.29
N PRO A 8 19.23 -18.34 14.00
CA PRO A 8 18.03 -17.62 14.43
C PRO A 8 18.34 -16.34 15.21
N VAL A 9 19.39 -16.36 16.04
CA VAL A 9 19.83 -15.19 16.82
C VAL A 9 20.36 -14.09 15.89
N GLN A 10 21.16 -14.44 14.89
CA GLN A 10 21.67 -13.47 13.91
C GLN A 10 20.58 -12.90 13.02
N LEU A 11 19.57 -13.70 12.67
CA LEU A 11 18.44 -13.26 11.86
C LEU A 11 17.62 -12.18 12.57
N VAL A 12 17.34 -12.38 13.87
CA VAL A 12 16.64 -11.39 14.70
C VAL A 12 17.49 -10.15 14.91
N ALA A 13 18.81 -10.31 15.13
CA ALA A 13 19.71 -9.19 15.33
C ALA A 13 19.87 -8.28 14.10
N HIS A 14 19.66 -8.82 12.90
CA HIS A 14 19.82 -8.10 11.63
C HIS A 14 18.53 -8.10 10.80
N GLU A 15 17.36 -8.04 11.43
CA GLU A 15 16.07 -8.22 10.73
C GLU A 15 15.89 -7.32 9.50
N GLU A 16 16.35 -6.06 9.56
CA GLU A 16 16.22 -5.08 8.49
C GLU A 16 17.15 -5.34 7.29
N VAL A 17 18.29 -6.02 7.52
CA VAL A 17 19.32 -6.30 6.51
C VAL A 17 19.64 -7.79 6.38
N ALA A 18 18.73 -8.64 6.85
CA ALA A 18 18.96 -10.07 7.04
C ALA A 18 19.42 -10.78 5.76
N LEU A 19 18.89 -10.37 4.60
CA LEU A 19 19.30 -10.93 3.31
C LEU A 19 20.74 -10.54 2.94
N ALA A 20 21.11 -9.27 3.13
CA ALA A 20 22.46 -8.80 2.82
C ALA A 20 23.49 -9.44 3.76
N GLU A 21 23.16 -9.50 5.06
CA GLU A 21 23.97 -10.18 6.08
C GLU A 21 24.13 -11.66 5.74
N ALA A 22 23.05 -12.35 5.37
CA ALA A 22 23.15 -13.76 4.99
C ALA A 22 24.07 -13.99 3.78
N VAL A 23 24.07 -13.05 2.83
CA VAL A 23 24.93 -13.11 1.64
C VAL A 23 26.40 -12.87 1.99
N SER A 24 26.74 -12.07 3.01
CA SER A 24 28.14 -11.90 3.44
C SER A 24 28.76 -13.17 4.02
N HIS A 25 27.96 -14.12 4.51
CA HIS A 25 28.44 -15.43 4.99
C HIS A 25 28.62 -16.47 3.86
N ILE A 26 28.37 -16.11 2.60
CA ILE A 26 28.62 -16.97 1.45
C ILE A 26 30.10 -16.84 1.03
N PRO A 27 30.90 -17.92 1.03
CA PRO A 27 32.36 -17.85 0.87
C PRO A 27 32.86 -17.09 -0.38
N VAL A 28 32.11 -17.15 -1.49
CA VAL A 28 32.50 -16.52 -2.76
C VAL A 28 32.08 -15.04 -2.84
N LEU A 29 31.08 -14.63 -2.05
CA LEU A 29 30.48 -13.30 -2.16
C LEU A 29 31.01 -12.32 -1.11
N GLY A 30 31.07 -12.74 0.16
CA GLY A 30 31.59 -11.93 1.26
C GLY A 30 31.01 -10.51 1.30
N ALA A 31 31.85 -9.54 1.67
CA ALA A 31 31.47 -8.12 1.76
C ALA A 31 31.03 -7.52 0.41
N ALA A 32 31.58 -8.00 -0.72
CA ALA A 32 31.17 -7.53 -2.03
C ALA A 32 29.71 -7.91 -2.32
N GLY A 33 29.30 -9.12 -1.96
CA GLY A 33 27.90 -9.56 -2.05
C GLY A 33 26.96 -8.74 -1.18
N PHE A 34 27.36 -8.42 0.05
CA PHE A 34 26.61 -7.54 0.94
C PHE A 34 26.32 -6.19 0.26
N VAL A 35 27.36 -5.53 -0.23
CA VAL A 35 27.23 -4.21 -0.88
C VAL A 35 26.34 -4.30 -2.13
N LEU A 36 26.48 -5.34 -2.94
CA LEU A 36 25.65 -5.54 -4.12
C LEU A 36 24.17 -5.71 -3.77
N VAL A 37 23.85 -6.47 -2.71
CA VAL A 37 22.47 -6.64 -2.23
C VAL A 37 21.91 -5.30 -1.75
N ILE A 38 22.67 -4.54 -0.95
CA ILE A 38 22.22 -3.23 -0.44
C ILE A 38 21.96 -2.25 -1.60
N LEU A 39 22.88 -2.13 -2.56
CA LEU A 39 22.68 -1.24 -3.72
C LEU A 39 21.48 -1.66 -4.55
N SER A 40 21.29 -2.97 -4.76
CA SER A 40 20.14 -3.52 -5.47
C SER A 40 18.83 -3.22 -4.73
N ALA A 41 18.82 -3.40 -3.41
CA ALA A 41 17.66 -3.11 -2.56
C ALA A 41 17.31 -1.62 -2.56
N MET A 42 18.30 -0.73 -2.45
CA MET A 42 18.08 0.73 -2.51
C MET A 42 17.49 1.15 -3.85
N LYS A 43 18.04 0.65 -4.96
CA LYS A 43 17.54 0.95 -6.30
C LYS A 43 16.13 0.42 -6.52
N SER A 44 15.87 -0.82 -6.09
CA SER A 44 14.55 -1.46 -6.18
C SER A 44 13.50 -0.70 -5.37
N THR A 45 13.83 -0.37 -4.11
CA THR A 45 12.94 0.38 -3.21
C THR A 45 12.63 1.77 -3.75
N SER A 46 13.65 2.50 -4.22
CA SER A 46 13.47 3.82 -4.84
C SER A 46 12.57 3.75 -6.08
N SER A 47 12.77 2.76 -6.95
CA SER A 47 11.91 2.54 -8.11
C SER A 47 10.47 2.19 -7.73
N GLY A 48 10.28 1.34 -6.71
CA GLY A 48 8.96 0.94 -6.21
C GLY A 48 8.18 2.12 -5.62
N ILE A 49 8.84 2.95 -4.81
CA ILE A 49 8.25 4.17 -4.26
C ILE A 49 7.89 5.12 -5.40
N ASN A 50 8.79 5.34 -6.37
CA ASN A 50 8.54 6.23 -7.49
C ASN A 50 7.34 5.77 -8.34
N ALA A 51 7.26 4.48 -8.66
CA ALA A 51 6.15 3.92 -9.44
C ALA A 51 4.82 4.05 -8.70
N THR A 52 4.78 3.74 -7.40
CA THR A 52 3.58 3.87 -6.56
C THR A 52 3.15 5.32 -6.43
N LEU A 53 4.08 6.25 -6.22
CA LEU A 53 3.79 7.66 -6.04
C LEU A 53 3.13 8.27 -7.29
N PHE A 54 3.71 8.02 -8.47
CA PHE A 54 3.11 8.48 -9.72
C PHE A 54 1.82 7.73 -10.09
N GLY A 55 1.74 6.43 -9.80
CA GLY A 55 0.54 5.63 -10.01
C GLY A 55 -0.65 6.13 -9.20
N THR A 56 -0.45 6.33 -7.90
CA THR A 56 -1.47 6.83 -6.97
C THR A 56 -1.85 8.27 -7.27
N ALA A 57 -0.90 9.16 -7.60
CA ALA A 57 -1.21 10.54 -7.99
C ALA A 57 -2.13 10.62 -9.22
N ARG A 58 -1.92 9.74 -10.22
CA ARG A 58 -2.82 9.64 -11.39
C ARG A 58 -4.19 9.08 -11.03
N LEU A 59 -4.26 8.09 -10.15
CA LEU A 59 -5.52 7.52 -9.66
C LEU A 59 -6.34 8.57 -8.90
N VAL A 60 -5.73 9.24 -7.93
CA VAL A 60 -6.35 10.33 -7.15
C VAL A 60 -6.87 11.43 -8.07
N HIS A 61 -6.07 11.80 -9.08
CA HIS A 61 -6.50 12.77 -10.07
C HIS A 61 -7.72 12.30 -10.88
N LYS A 62 -7.74 11.03 -11.33
CA LYS A 62 -8.87 10.48 -12.09
C LYS A 62 -10.17 10.48 -11.26
N ILE A 63 -10.07 10.04 -10.01
CA ILE A 63 -11.21 10.05 -9.07
C ILE A 63 -11.70 11.50 -8.85
N ALA A 64 -10.78 12.47 -8.75
CA ALA A 64 -11.13 13.88 -8.59
C ALA A 64 -11.77 14.50 -9.86
N THR A 65 -11.36 14.08 -11.06
CA THR A 65 -12.00 14.52 -12.31
C THR A 65 -13.42 13.97 -12.45
N GLU A 66 -13.71 12.81 -11.85
CA GLU A 66 -15.05 12.22 -11.76
C GLU A 66 -15.91 12.86 -10.65
N GLY A 67 -15.37 13.84 -9.90
CA GLY A 67 -16.11 14.59 -8.87
C GLY A 67 -16.13 13.94 -7.49
N ALA A 68 -15.52 12.78 -7.31
CA ALA A 68 -15.52 12.04 -6.04
C ALA A 68 -14.46 12.52 -5.02
N LEU A 69 -13.56 13.42 -5.40
CA LEU A 69 -12.54 14.03 -4.53
C LEU A 69 -12.45 15.55 -4.75
N PRO A 70 -11.83 16.30 -3.82
CA PRO A 70 -11.68 17.75 -3.96
C PRO A 70 -11.12 18.17 -5.31
N ARG A 71 -11.71 19.21 -5.93
CA ARG A 71 -11.29 19.74 -7.24
C ARG A 71 -9.81 20.14 -7.31
N LEU A 72 -9.16 20.38 -6.17
CA LEU A 72 -7.71 20.61 -6.12
C LEU A 72 -6.93 19.45 -6.78
N PHE A 73 -7.38 18.21 -6.62
CA PHE A 73 -6.73 17.02 -7.15
C PHE A 73 -7.00 16.78 -8.64
N SER A 74 -7.99 17.44 -9.24
CA SER A 74 -8.27 17.33 -10.69
C SER A 74 -7.37 18.24 -11.54
N PHE A 75 -6.51 19.06 -10.93
CA PHE A 75 -5.57 19.90 -11.65
C PHE A 75 -4.42 19.11 -12.29
N ARG A 76 -4.03 19.50 -13.51
CA ARG A 76 -2.78 19.11 -14.17
C ARG A 76 -2.00 20.32 -14.63
N ASN A 77 -0.67 20.22 -14.61
CA ASN A 77 0.18 21.24 -15.24
C ASN A 77 0.17 21.12 -16.77
N ARG A 78 0.93 21.99 -17.45
CA ARG A 78 1.04 22.02 -18.92
C ARG A 78 1.58 20.73 -19.54
N GLU A 79 2.30 19.92 -18.76
CA GLU A 79 2.86 18.63 -19.18
C GLU A 79 1.93 17.45 -18.85
N GLY A 80 0.72 17.70 -18.34
CA GLY A 80 -0.26 16.66 -18.00
C GLY A 80 0.01 15.95 -16.68
N ILE A 81 0.89 16.50 -15.84
CA ILE A 81 1.25 15.93 -14.53
C ILE A 81 0.26 16.43 -13.46
N PRO A 82 -0.35 15.53 -12.66
CA PRO A 82 -1.23 15.92 -11.55
C PRO A 82 -0.40 16.40 -10.34
N VAL A 83 0.14 17.62 -10.44
CA VAL A 83 1.16 18.14 -9.50
C VAL A 83 0.66 18.17 -8.05
N TYR A 84 -0.56 18.62 -7.79
CA TYR A 84 -1.07 18.68 -6.41
C TYR A 84 -1.30 17.31 -5.81
N SER A 85 -1.86 16.36 -6.58
CA SER A 85 -1.98 14.96 -6.15
C SER A 85 -0.60 14.37 -5.84
N LEU A 86 0.39 14.64 -6.69
CA LEU A 86 1.76 14.15 -6.49
C LEU A 86 2.41 14.73 -5.24
N LEU A 87 2.31 16.06 -5.02
CA LEU A 87 2.88 16.73 -3.86
C LEU A 87 2.23 16.29 -2.55
N VAL A 88 0.90 16.14 -2.53
CA VAL A 88 0.19 15.67 -1.34
C VAL A 88 0.53 14.21 -1.03
N MET A 89 0.48 13.32 -2.02
CA MET A 89 0.85 11.91 -1.80
C MET A 89 2.31 11.75 -1.39
N GLY A 90 3.21 12.56 -1.97
CA GLY A 90 4.63 12.57 -1.63
C GLY A 90 4.88 13.11 -0.23
N GLY A 91 4.21 14.20 0.14
CA GLY A 91 4.26 14.78 1.48
C GLY A 91 3.74 13.82 2.55
N LEU A 92 2.61 13.14 2.30
CA LEU A 92 2.10 12.10 3.19
C LEU A 92 3.09 10.94 3.30
N THR A 93 3.61 10.43 2.18
CA THR A 93 4.62 9.35 2.18
C THR A 93 5.84 9.74 3.02
N ALA A 94 6.37 10.95 2.83
CA ALA A 94 7.51 11.46 3.59
C ALA A 94 7.19 11.62 5.08
N ALA A 95 5.99 12.12 5.43
CA ALA A 95 5.55 12.25 6.81
C ALA A 95 5.43 10.90 7.50
N PHE A 96 4.82 9.91 6.84
CA PHE A 96 4.74 8.54 7.36
C PHE A 96 6.12 7.93 7.55
N ALA A 97 7.04 8.11 6.59
CA ALA A 97 8.41 7.62 6.69
C ALA A 97 9.24 8.31 7.79
N ALA A 98 8.98 9.59 8.07
CA ALA A 98 9.71 10.35 9.08
C ALA A 98 9.15 10.17 10.50
N LEU A 99 7.84 9.95 10.65
CA LEU A 99 7.16 9.89 11.94
C LEU A 99 6.83 8.45 12.39
N GLY A 100 6.70 7.52 11.46
CA GLY A 100 6.37 6.13 11.73
C GLY A 100 7.60 5.22 11.75
N THR A 101 7.49 4.08 12.44
CA THR A 101 8.49 3.00 12.36
C THR A 101 8.21 2.10 11.16
N LEU A 102 9.23 1.38 10.67
CA LEU A 102 9.08 0.42 9.58
C LEU A 102 7.97 -0.60 9.87
N LYS A 103 7.91 -1.08 11.11
CA LYS A 103 6.88 -2.03 11.58
C LYS A 103 5.48 -1.42 11.54
N GLN A 104 5.30 -0.18 12.03
CA GLN A 104 4.01 0.51 11.96
C GLN A 104 3.53 0.69 10.52
N ILE A 105 4.40 1.17 9.63
CA ILE A 105 4.08 1.42 8.22
C ILE A 105 3.73 0.11 7.51
N THR A 106 4.51 -0.95 7.75
CA THR A 106 4.33 -2.25 7.09
C THR A 106 3.04 -2.94 7.55
N GLU A 107 2.73 -2.90 8.85
CA GLU A 107 1.51 -3.50 9.40
C GLU A 107 0.25 -2.74 8.94
N PHE A 108 0.26 -1.41 9.04
CA PHE A 108 -0.84 -0.58 8.51
C PHE A 108 -1.03 -0.82 7.00
N GLY A 109 0.06 -0.76 6.23
CA GLY A 109 0.04 -0.99 4.79
C GLY A 109 -0.54 -2.37 4.43
N SER A 110 -0.19 -3.40 5.19
CA SER A 110 -0.68 -4.77 4.98
C SER A 110 -2.20 -4.85 5.18
N VAL A 111 -2.72 -4.28 6.26
CA VAL A 111 -4.18 -4.23 6.50
C VAL A 111 -4.88 -3.41 5.41
N ALA A 112 -4.34 -2.25 5.00
CA ALA A 112 -4.89 -1.44 3.93
C ALA A 112 -4.94 -2.17 2.58
N PHE A 113 -3.87 -2.88 2.21
CA PHE A 113 -3.85 -3.70 0.99
C PHE A 113 -4.83 -4.87 1.08
N LEU A 114 -4.93 -5.55 2.22
CA LEU A 114 -5.91 -6.63 2.39
C LEU A 114 -7.35 -6.15 2.23
N VAL A 115 -7.69 -4.98 2.79
CA VAL A 115 -9.02 -4.36 2.60
C VAL A 115 -9.23 -3.98 1.14
N SER A 116 -8.25 -3.35 0.49
CA SER A 116 -8.33 -2.99 -0.94
C SER A 116 -8.51 -4.23 -1.84
N PHE A 117 -7.80 -5.32 -1.55
CA PHE A 117 -7.95 -6.58 -2.26
C PHE A 117 -9.29 -7.24 -1.98
N ALA A 118 -9.80 -7.21 -0.75
CA ALA A 118 -11.13 -7.72 -0.46
C ALA A 118 -12.20 -6.97 -1.28
N VAL A 119 -12.16 -5.64 -1.31
CA VAL A 119 -13.08 -4.82 -2.12
C VAL A 119 -12.92 -5.12 -3.60
N THR A 120 -11.69 -5.14 -4.12
CA THR A 120 -11.43 -5.43 -5.55
C THR A 120 -11.95 -6.81 -5.96
N ASN A 121 -11.69 -7.85 -5.14
CA ASN A 121 -12.17 -9.20 -5.40
C ASN A 121 -13.69 -9.29 -5.32
N TYR A 122 -14.31 -8.64 -4.33
CA TYR A 122 -15.76 -8.56 -4.21
C TYR A 122 -16.40 -7.90 -5.44
N THR A 123 -15.87 -6.75 -5.85
CA THR A 123 -16.35 -6.00 -7.03
C THR A 123 -16.19 -6.82 -8.30
N ASN A 124 -15.02 -7.47 -8.50
CA ASN A 124 -14.81 -8.31 -9.67
C ASN A 124 -15.70 -9.57 -9.67
N LEU A 125 -16.02 -10.13 -8.50
CA LEU A 125 -16.96 -11.25 -8.39
C LEU A 125 -18.40 -10.81 -8.72
N ARG A 126 -18.80 -9.60 -8.31
CA ARG A 126 -20.10 -8.98 -8.64
C ARG A 126 -20.23 -8.68 -10.13
N LEU A 127 -19.19 -8.14 -10.76
CA LEU A 127 -19.15 -7.78 -12.18
C LEU A 127 -18.45 -8.86 -13.03
N ALA A 128 -18.47 -10.11 -12.59
CA ALA A 128 -17.75 -11.19 -13.28
C ALA A 128 -18.26 -11.40 -14.71
N ASP A 129 -19.56 -11.18 -14.94
CA ASP A 129 -20.19 -11.34 -16.25
C ASP A 129 -19.78 -10.21 -17.22
N GLU A 130 -19.56 -9.00 -16.71
CA GLU A 130 -19.11 -7.85 -17.51
C GLU A 130 -17.61 -7.90 -17.81
N THR A 131 -16.82 -8.37 -16.84
CA THR A 131 -15.36 -8.48 -16.96
C THR A 131 -14.91 -9.74 -17.71
N GLY A 132 -15.82 -10.69 -17.97
CA GLY A 132 -15.50 -12.01 -18.50
C GLY A 132 -14.61 -12.84 -17.55
N SER A 133 -14.60 -12.51 -16.25
CA SER A 133 -13.70 -13.10 -15.27
C SER A 133 -14.21 -14.46 -14.79
N ASN A 134 -13.28 -15.41 -14.59
CA ASN A 134 -13.61 -16.66 -13.91
C ASN A 134 -13.87 -16.37 -12.42
N ARG A 135 -15.13 -16.51 -11.99
CA ARG A 135 -15.63 -16.25 -10.63
C ARG A 135 -14.85 -16.96 -9.51
N ILE A 136 -14.18 -18.09 -9.79
CA ILE A 136 -13.44 -18.85 -8.78
C ILE A 136 -12.23 -18.06 -8.26
N VAL A 137 -11.50 -17.38 -9.15
CA VAL A 137 -10.28 -16.64 -8.79
C VAL A 137 -10.58 -15.49 -7.79
N PRO A 138 -11.52 -14.55 -8.07
CA PRO A 138 -11.85 -13.52 -7.11
C PRO A 138 -12.57 -14.06 -5.87
N ALA A 139 -13.32 -15.17 -5.96
CA ALA A 139 -13.92 -15.79 -4.78
C ALA A 139 -12.85 -16.31 -3.80
N LEU A 140 -11.82 -16.98 -4.30
CA LEU A 140 -10.70 -17.44 -3.46
C LEU A 140 -9.91 -16.26 -2.88
N GLY A 141 -9.67 -15.21 -3.68
CA GLY A 141 -9.03 -13.98 -3.21
C GLY A 141 -9.84 -13.29 -2.10
N LEU A 142 -11.16 -13.19 -2.26
CA LEU A 142 -12.06 -12.63 -1.27
C LEU A 142 -12.08 -13.46 0.01
N LEU A 143 -12.17 -14.79 -0.09
CA LEU A 143 -12.12 -15.68 1.08
C LEU A 143 -10.79 -15.55 1.82
N GLY A 144 -9.67 -15.56 1.08
CA GLY A 144 -8.33 -15.41 1.66
C GLY A 144 -8.14 -14.08 2.38
N THR A 145 -8.54 -12.97 1.75
CA THR A 145 -8.44 -11.64 2.36
C THR A 145 -9.38 -11.47 3.56
N THR A 146 -10.62 -11.96 3.46
CA THR A 146 -11.60 -11.94 4.56
C THR A 146 -11.13 -12.76 5.76
N ALA A 147 -10.42 -13.87 5.55
CA ALA A 147 -9.81 -14.65 6.62
C ALA A 147 -8.52 -13.99 7.16
N ALA A 148 -7.69 -13.42 6.29
CA ALA A 148 -6.40 -12.84 6.68
C ALA A 148 -6.56 -11.57 7.55
N ILE A 149 -7.53 -10.71 7.26
CA ILE A 149 -7.78 -9.47 8.03
C ILE A 149 -7.95 -9.75 9.54
N PRO A 150 -8.92 -10.57 9.99
CA PRO A 150 -9.09 -10.85 11.41
C PRO A 150 -7.88 -11.57 12.03
N ILE A 151 -7.16 -12.40 11.26
CA ILE A 151 -5.93 -13.05 11.74
C ILE A 151 -4.85 -12.01 12.03
N VAL A 152 -4.60 -11.08 11.11
CA VAL A 152 -3.60 -10.02 11.28
C VAL A 152 -4.01 -9.08 12.43
N LEU A 153 -5.28 -8.70 12.53
CA LEU A 153 -5.77 -7.88 13.63
C LEU A 153 -5.64 -8.59 14.98
N TYR A 154 -5.92 -9.89 15.04
CA TYR A 154 -5.71 -10.68 16.25
C TYR A 154 -4.22 -10.81 16.59
N HIS A 155 -3.35 -10.99 15.60
CA HIS A 155 -1.91 -11.00 15.79
C HIS A 155 -1.42 -9.66 16.39
N LEU A 156 -1.84 -8.53 15.81
CA LEU A 156 -1.50 -7.20 16.33
C LEU A 156 -2.05 -6.97 17.74
N TYR A 157 -3.26 -7.45 18.04
CA TYR A 157 -3.82 -7.38 19.39
C TYR A 157 -2.96 -8.12 20.43
N ARG A 158 -2.38 -9.27 20.04
CA ARG A 158 -1.56 -10.11 20.93
C ARG A 158 -0.11 -9.67 21.05
N THR A 159 0.46 -9.11 19.98
CA THR A 159 1.89 -8.80 19.92
C THR A 159 2.17 -7.31 20.14
N ASP A 160 1.35 -6.41 19.59
CA ASP A 160 1.63 -4.97 19.55
C ASP A 160 0.36 -4.11 19.54
N ILE A 161 -0.29 -4.02 20.70
CA ILE A 161 -1.55 -3.24 20.86
C ILE A 161 -1.41 -1.78 20.42
N GLN A 162 -0.22 -1.19 20.58
CA GLN A 162 0.06 0.20 20.15
C GLN A 162 -0.04 0.36 18.63
N ILE A 163 0.48 -0.61 17.86
CA ILE A 163 0.38 -0.60 16.39
C ILE A 163 -1.07 -0.80 15.97
N LEU A 164 -1.81 -1.69 16.65
CA LEU A 164 -3.24 -1.87 16.40
C LEU A 164 -4.03 -0.57 16.55
N PHE A 165 -3.83 0.16 17.65
CA PHE A 165 -4.51 1.45 17.87
C PHE A 165 -4.12 2.49 16.82
N TRP A 166 -2.85 2.52 16.41
CA TRP A 166 -2.40 3.42 15.37
C TRP A 166 -3.04 3.12 14.02
N THR A 167 -3.08 1.84 13.62
CA THR A 167 -3.75 1.36 12.40
C THR A 167 -5.24 1.72 12.41
N ILE A 168 -5.97 1.38 13.48
CA ILE A 168 -7.39 1.70 13.62
C ILE A 168 -7.61 3.22 13.60
N GLY A 169 -6.76 3.98 14.30
CA GLY A 169 -6.83 5.44 14.33
C GLY A 169 -6.69 6.08 12.96
N ILE A 170 -5.77 5.59 12.11
CA ILE A 170 -5.62 6.08 10.75
C ILE A 170 -6.86 5.74 9.91
N PHE A 171 -7.39 4.51 10.00
CA PHE A 171 -8.62 4.15 9.29
C PHE A 171 -9.80 5.04 9.71
N ILE A 172 -10.00 5.25 11.00
CA ILE A 172 -11.03 6.14 11.52
C ILE A 172 -10.83 7.55 10.95
N LEU A 173 -9.60 8.08 10.97
CA LEU A 173 -9.31 9.40 10.42
C LEU A 173 -9.66 9.49 8.93
N VAL A 174 -9.29 8.48 8.14
CA VAL A 174 -9.61 8.41 6.70
C VAL A 174 -11.12 8.36 6.48
N PHE A 175 -11.85 7.50 7.20
CA PHE A 175 -13.31 7.41 7.09
C PHE A 175 -14.01 8.68 7.56
N LEU A 176 -13.48 9.37 8.57
CA LEU A 176 -14.01 10.67 8.99
C LEU A 176 -13.80 11.73 7.91
N PHE A 177 -12.62 11.79 7.29
CA PHE A 177 -12.37 12.70 6.16
C PHE A 177 -13.29 12.40 4.99
N GLU A 178 -13.48 11.12 4.66
CA GLU A 178 -14.40 10.67 3.61
C GLU A 178 -15.84 11.08 3.93
N PHE A 179 -16.33 10.77 5.14
CA PHE A 179 -17.68 11.11 5.58
C PHE A 179 -17.94 12.62 5.54
N LEU A 180 -17.02 13.43 6.10
CA LEU A 180 -17.13 14.89 6.11
C LEU A 180 -17.11 15.50 4.71
N TYR A 181 -16.47 14.86 3.74
CA TYR A 181 -16.42 15.33 2.36
C TYR A 181 -17.66 14.90 1.56
N LEU A 182 -18.02 13.61 1.61
CA LEU A 182 -19.16 13.05 0.87
C LEU A 182 -20.50 13.66 1.31
N GLU A 183 -20.70 13.91 2.60
CA GLU A 183 -21.94 14.53 3.10
C GLU A 183 -22.09 15.99 2.63
N ARG A 184 -20.97 16.66 2.29
CA ARG A 184 -20.97 18.04 1.78
C ARG A 184 -21.06 18.15 0.27
N SER A 185 -20.82 17.07 -0.47
CA SER A 185 -20.84 17.07 -1.94
C SER A 185 -21.34 15.71 -2.41
N PRO A 186 -22.68 15.51 -2.48
CA PRO A 186 -23.26 14.28 -2.97
C PRO A 186 -22.69 13.97 -4.34
N PHE A 187 -22.09 12.78 -4.48
CA PHE A 187 -21.69 12.26 -5.77
C PHE A 187 -22.96 11.94 -6.56
N GLU A 188 -23.35 12.84 -7.47
CA GLU A 188 -24.32 12.54 -8.51
C GLU A 188 -23.55 11.92 -9.68
N PRO A 189 -23.68 10.61 -9.94
CA PRO A 189 -23.10 10.03 -11.13
C PRO A 189 -23.71 10.75 -12.34
N GLY A 190 -22.88 11.47 -13.08
CA GLY A 190 -23.30 12.14 -14.30
C GLY A 190 -23.91 11.10 -15.24
N VAL A 191 -25.20 11.24 -15.51
CA VAL A 191 -25.80 10.71 -16.73
C VAL A 191 -25.08 11.43 -17.85
N GLU A 192 -24.07 10.80 -18.45
CA GLU A 192 -23.51 11.27 -19.71
C GLU A 192 -24.65 11.31 -20.71
N GLY A 193 -25.13 12.53 -20.99
CA GLY A 193 -26.11 12.79 -22.01
C GLY A 193 -25.51 12.41 -23.36
N GLU A 194 -26.21 11.51 -24.07
CA GLU A 194 -26.13 11.41 -25.51
C GLU A 194 -26.42 12.79 -26.12
N THR A 195 -25.39 13.50 -26.59
CA THR A 195 -25.46 14.47 -27.71
C THR A 195 -24.10 14.62 -28.36
#